data_AF-A0A966QW71-F1
#
_entry.id   AF-A0A966QW71-F1
#
_cell.length_a   1.000
_cell.length_b   1.000
_cell.length_c   1.000
_cell.angle_alpha   90.00
_cell.angle_beta   90.00
_cell.angle_gamma   90.00
#
_symmetry.space_group_name_H-M   'P 1'
#
loop_
_entity.id
_entity.type
_entity.pdbx_description
1 polymer ?
#
loop_
_entity_poly.entity_id
_entity_poly.type
_entity_poly.pdbx_seq_one_letter_code
_entity_poly.pdbx_strand_id
1 'polypeptide(L)' 'MKAILEFNLPEEQSEYELYANAGNLNSALFEFANHLRSKIKYENLSDVEYRIYDEIRKEFYSILEQNEVNL' A
#
# COMPACT_ATOMS: atom_id res chain seq x y z
N MET A 1 23.20 0.86 11.13
CA MET A 1 23.47 2.24 10.65
C MET A 1 22.42 3.16 11.29
N LYS A 2 22.74 4.45 11.50
CA LYS A 2 21.79 5.44 12.03
C LYS A 2 21.63 6.55 11.00
N ALA A 3 20.38 6.92 10.70
CA ALA A 3 20.03 8.10 9.92
C ALA A 3 19.14 9.01 10.79
N ILE A 4 19.20 10.32 10.55
CA ILE A 4 18.36 11.34 11.19
C ILE A 4 17.77 12.18 10.07
N LEU A 5 16.46 12.39 10.11
CA LEU A 5 15.75 13.36 9.27
C LEU A 5 15.46 14.59 10.14
N GLU A 6 15.82 15.78 9.65
CA GLU A 6 15.55 17.06 10.30
C GLU A 6 14.59 17.87 9.44
N PHE A 7 13.64 18.55 10.08
CA PHE A 7 12.60 19.35 9.44
C PHE A 7 12.53 20.72 10.13
N ASN A 8 12.35 21.78 9.36
CA ASN A 8 12.13 23.14 9.85
C ASN A 8 10.63 23.40 10.00
N LEU A 9 10.11 23.26 11.22
CA LEU A 9 8.68 23.40 11.51
C LEU A 9 8.34 24.81 12.00
N PRO A 10 7.21 25.40 11.56
CA PRO A 10 6.11 24.76 10.83
C PRO A 10 6.24 24.77 9.30
N GLU A 11 7.32 25.30 8.72
CA GLU A 11 7.46 25.47 7.27
C GLU A 11 7.42 24.13 6.49
N GLU A 12 7.97 23.06 7.06
CA GLU A 12 8.04 21.70 6.47
C GLU A 12 7.09 20.71 7.16
N GLN A 13 5.97 21.20 7.70
CA GLN A 13 4.99 20.38 8.42
C GLN A 13 4.43 19.25 7.54
N SER A 14 4.16 19.53 6.27
CA SER A 14 3.64 18.55 5.31
C SER A 14 4.60 17.39 5.07
N GLU A 15 5.88 17.68 4.86
CA GLU A 15 6.92 16.67 4.67
C GLU A 15 7.07 15.83 5.94
N TYR A 16 7.17 16.49 7.11
CA TYR A 16 7.25 15.78 8.38
C TYR A 16 6.09 14.80 8.57
N GLU A 17 4.86 15.23 8.32
CA GLU A 17 3.67 14.37 8.45
C GLU A 17 3.69 13.20 7.48
N LEU A 18 4.15 13.40 6.24
CA LEU A 18 4.30 12.33 5.26
C LEU A 18 5.30 11.27 5.74
N TYR A 19 6.50 11.68 6.17
CA TYR A 19 7.54 10.76 6.67
C TYR A 19 7.11 10.08 7.97
N ALA A 20 6.48 10.82 8.90
CA ALA A 20 5.99 10.28 10.16
C ALA A 20 4.89 9.22 9.94
N ASN A 21 4.05 9.38 8.91
CA ASN A 21 2.98 8.44 8.58
C ASN A 21 3.38 7.33 7.61
N ALA A 22 4.59 7.33 7.05
CA ALA A 22 5.03 6.36 6.05
C ALA A 22 4.86 4.89 6.52
N GLY A 23 5.14 4.60 7.79
CA GLY A 23 4.93 3.26 8.37
C GLY A 23 3.46 2.85 8.43
N ASN A 24 2.57 3.79 8.77
CA ASN A 24 1.12 3.56 8.79
C ASN A 24 0.58 3.35 7.37
N LEU A 25 1.05 4.15 6.40
CA LEU A 25 0.72 3.98 4.98
C LEU A 25 1.15 2.61 4.47
N ASN A 26 2.37 2.17 4.78
CA ASN A 26 2.86 0.84 4.42
C ASN A 26 1.98 -0.27 5.02
N SER A 27 1.57 -0.12 6.28
CA SER A 27 0.69 -1.07 6.95
C SER A 27 -0.70 -1.13 6.29
N ALA A 28 -1.28 0.02 5.96
CA ALA A 28 -2.58 0.09 5.27
C ALA A 28 -2.53 -0.57 3.88
N LEU A 29 -1.45 -0.35 3.12
CA LEU A 29 -1.22 -1.00 1.83
C LEU A 29 -1.10 -2.53 1.98
N PHE A 30 -0.36 -3.00 2.98
CA PHE A 30 -0.23 -4.43 3.28
C PHE A 30 -1.56 -5.08 3.69
N GLU A 31 -2.35 -4.41 4.51
CA GLU A 31 -3.69 -4.89 4.89
C GLU A 31 -4.61 -4.98 3.67
N PHE A 32 -4.58 -3.99 2.78
CA PHE A 32 -5.35 -4.02 1.54
C PHE A 32 -4.89 -5.16 0.60
N ALA A 33 -3.58 -5.36 0.46
CA ALA A 33 -3.02 -6.47 -0.31
C ALA A 33 -3.51 -7.84 0.21
N ASN A 34 -3.55 -8.00 1.54
CA ASN A 34 -4.07 -9.21 2.18
C ASN A 34 -5.58 -9.36 2.00
N HIS A 35 -6.33 -8.27 2.02
CA HIS A 35 -7.76 -8.28 1.74
C HIS A 35 -8.04 -8.79 0.32
N LEU A 36 -7.37 -8.24 -0.69
CA LEU A 36 -7.52 -8.72 -2.08
C LEU A 36 -7.16 -10.20 -2.21
N ARG A 37 -6.11 -10.64 -1.53
CA ARG A 37 -5.71 -12.06 -1.51
C ARG A 37 -6.77 -12.95 -0.83
N SER A 38 -7.40 -12.47 0.25
CA SER A 38 -8.40 -13.27 0.97
C SER A 38 -9.66 -13.47 0.13
N LYS A 39 -10.09 -12.45 -0.61
CA LYS A 39 -11.18 -12.52 -1.60
C LYS A 39 -10.94 -13.64 -2.61
N ILE A 40 -9.77 -13.63 -3.24
CA ILE A 40 -9.42 -14.60 -4.29
C ILE A 40 -9.27 -16.04 -3.74
N LYS A 41 -8.67 -16.19 -2.54
CA LYS A 41 -8.26 -17.51 -2.03
C LYS A 41 -9.34 -18.24 -1.24
N TYR A 42 -10.18 -17.52 -0.51
CA TYR A 42 -11.05 -18.13 0.51
C TYR A 42 -12.54 -17.93 0.23
N GLU A 43 -12.92 -17.01 -0.65
CA GLU A 43 -14.33 -16.78 -0.96
C GLU A 43 -14.79 -17.60 -2.18
N ASN A 44 -16.06 -18.01 -2.17
CA ASN A 44 -16.69 -18.68 -3.30
C ASN A 44 -17.16 -17.61 -4.30
N LEU A 45 -16.24 -17.18 -5.14
CA LEU A 45 -16.50 -16.20 -6.19
C LEU A 45 -17.01 -16.88 -7.46
N SER A 46 -17.92 -16.22 -8.17
CA SER A 46 -18.18 -16.54 -9.58
C SER A 46 -16.96 -16.25 -10.44
N ASP A 47 -16.90 -16.81 -11.65
CA ASP A 47 -15.82 -16.55 -12.60
C ASP A 47 -15.64 -15.05 -12.91
N VAL A 48 -16.75 -14.30 -12.94
CA VAL A 48 -16.72 -12.85 -13.17
C VAL A 48 -16.11 -12.12 -11.99
N GLU A 49 -16.54 -12.42 -10.76
CA GLU A 49 -16.02 -11.80 -9.55
C GLU A 49 -14.53 -12.13 -9.36
N TYR A 50 -14.14 -13.39 -9.58
CA TYR A 50 -12.73 -13.80 -9.53
C TYR A 50 -11.87 -12.95 -10.48
N ARG A 51 -12.30 -12.79 -11.74
CA ARG A 51 -11.56 -11.98 -12.72
C ARG A 51 -11.42 -10.52 -12.29
N ILE A 52 -12.49 -9.93 -11.74
CA ILE A 52 -12.47 -8.55 -11.25
C ILE A 52 -11.46 -8.40 -10.10
N TYR A 53 -11.49 -9.28 -9.09
CA TYR A 53 -10.54 -9.21 -7.98
C TYR A 53 -9.10 -9.47 -8.41
N ASP A 54 -8.87 -10.40 -9.34
CA ASP A 54 -7.54 -10.67 -9.89
C ASP A 54 -7.00 -9.48 -10.69
N GLU A 55 -7.83 -8.81 -11.48
CA GLU A 55 -7.47 -7.59 -12.22
C GLU A 55 -7.11 -6.44 -11.26
N ILE A 56 -7.95 -6.16 -10.27
CA ILE A 56 -7.69 -5.14 -9.25
C ILE A 56 -6.40 -5.46 -8.50
N ARG A 57 -6.17 -6.73 -8.14
CA ARG A 57 -4.94 -7.14 -7.47
C ARG A 57 -3.71 -6.92 -8.35
N LYS A 58 -3.77 -7.26 -9.64
CA LYS A 58 -2.67 -7.02 -10.58
C LYS A 58 -2.35 -5.54 -10.71
N GLU A 59 -3.38 -4.70 -10.88
CA GLU A 59 -3.21 -3.26 -10.99
C GLU A 59 -2.62 -2.68 -9.69
N PHE A 60 -3.09 -3.14 -8.53
CA PHE A 60 -2.54 -2.72 -7.24
C PHE A 60 -1.02 -2.97 -7.15
N TYR A 61 -0.54 -4.17 -7.51
CA TYR A 61 0.91 -4.45 -7.50
C TYR A 61 1.67 -3.72 -8.61
N SER A 62 1.06 -3.47 -9.77
CA SER A 62 1.63 -2.64 -10.84
C SER A 62 1.88 -1.21 -10.35
N ILE A 63 0.91 -0.60 -9.65
CA ILE A 63 1.04 0.74 -9.08
C ILE A 63 2.15 0.78 -8.02
N LEU A 64 2.26 -0.24 -7.16
CA LEU A 64 3.33 -0.31 -6.17
C LEU A 64 4.71 -0.40 -6.82
N GLU A 65 4.85 -1.24 -7.84
CA GLU A 65 6.09 -1.39 -8.61
C GLU A 65 6.50 -0.06 -9.27
N GLN A 66 5.54 0.65 -9.89
CA GLN A 66 5.78 1.97 -10.49
C GLN A 66 6.25 3.04 -9.49
N ASN A 67 5.90 2.88 -8.21
CA ASN A 67 6.31 3.80 -7.13
C ASN A 67 7.46 3.23 -6.28
N GLU A 68 8.11 2.14 -6.72
CA GLU A 68 9.21 1.47 -6.02
C GLU A 68 8.85 1.05 -4.56
N VAL A 69 7.57 0.80 -4.30
CA VAL A 69 7.08 0.36 -3.00
C VAL A 69 7.09 -1.17 -2.94
N ASN A 70 7.87 -1.70 -1.99
CA ASN A 70 7.92 -3.13 -1.71
C ASN A 70 7.09 -3.46 -0.47
N LEU A 71 6.02 -4.25 -0.64
CA LEU A 71 5.17 -4.79 0.43
C LEU A 71 5.56 -6.20 0.87
#